data_AF-A0A9N8YKD2-F1
#
_entry.id   AF-A0A9N8YKD2-F1
#
_cell.length_a   1.000
_cell.length_b   1.000
_cell.length_c   1.000
_cell.angle_alpha   90.00
_cell.angle_beta   90.00
_cell.angle_gamma   90.00
#
_symmetry.space_group_name_H-M   'P 1'
#
loop_
_entity.id
_entity.type
_entity.pdbx_description
1 polymer ?
#
loop_
_entity_poly.entity_id
_entity_poly.type
_entity_poly.pdbx_seq_one_letter_code
_entity_poly.pdbx_strand_id
1 'polypeptide(L)'
;MLSSVRLAFKVVKPTTPVVSKFFSLNKFSQIKSFQTVQKNLFSNLSTTRSLVNNNNFIKPGIIHFKNHLATVADTPSSDGKLSIEELDKLFASEKEFYRTNFLQVNLELLEACVPFFEGMTWQDAIKMDSNALKEKGCESFFVRSRLRRHFDMVKCKIEGREHNPASSEWKEHIGEENAEATFDVKLLDDLPSFLHSLGGSLGIFAAYFHGKTWKEIVRMTDPEFKEIGIKGRSVRRSMRKRLRVFKKFAVSKGLIEDFPDPEPPTPEVETVKAQAQSYSI
;
A
#
# COMPACT_ATOMS: atom_id res chain seq x y z
N MET A 1 -42.83 30.48 -22.39
CA MET A 1 -41.68 30.04 -23.21
C MET A 1 -40.45 29.91 -22.30
N LEU A 2 -40.10 28.70 -21.88
CA LEU A 2 -38.79 28.36 -21.31
C LEU A 2 -38.47 26.94 -21.79
N SER A 3 -37.50 26.83 -22.69
CA SER A 3 -37.01 25.58 -23.27
C SER A 3 -36.04 24.89 -22.31
N SER A 4 -36.40 23.71 -21.82
CA SER A 4 -35.53 22.88 -20.99
C SER A 4 -34.54 22.12 -21.88
N VAL A 5 -33.27 22.50 -21.85
CA VAL A 5 -32.17 21.75 -22.51
C VAL A 5 -31.76 20.59 -21.61
N ARG A 6 -31.93 19.35 -22.08
CA ARG A 6 -31.38 18.15 -21.42
C ARG A 6 -30.01 17.84 -22.02
N LEU A 7 -28.96 17.95 -21.21
CA LEU A 7 -27.62 17.44 -21.53
C LEU A 7 -27.58 15.93 -21.26
N ALA A 8 -27.48 15.14 -22.32
CA ALA A 8 -27.23 13.71 -22.25
C ALA A 8 -25.72 13.44 -22.29
N PHE A 9 -25.17 12.85 -21.23
CA PHE A 9 -23.81 12.34 -21.24
C PHE A 9 -23.79 10.95 -21.89
N LYS A 10 -23.13 10.86 -23.05
CA LYS A 10 -22.83 9.61 -23.74
C LYS A 10 -21.70 8.91 -22.97
N VAL A 11 -22.00 7.79 -22.34
CA VAL A 11 -21.00 6.92 -21.70
C VAL A 11 -20.08 6.38 -22.80
N VAL A 12 -18.86 6.91 -22.86
CA VAL A 12 -17.79 6.36 -23.71
C VAL A 12 -17.26 5.13 -23.00
N LYS A 13 -17.48 3.95 -23.59
CA LYS A 13 -16.85 2.70 -23.13
C LYS A 13 -15.33 2.87 -23.28
N PRO A 14 -14.52 2.61 -22.23
CA PRO A 14 -13.08 2.54 -22.41
C PRO A 14 -12.76 1.37 -23.35
N THR A 15 -12.27 1.70 -24.55
CA THR A 15 -11.70 0.74 -25.48
C THR A 15 -10.31 0.34 -24.99
N THR A 16 -10.20 -0.95 -24.64
CA THR A 16 -9.01 -1.83 -24.50
C THR A 16 -8.58 -2.23 -23.08
N PRO A 17 -8.46 -3.55 -22.79
CA PRO A 17 -7.88 -4.07 -21.57
C PRO A 17 -6.38 -4.30 -21.76
N VAL A 18 -5.54 -3.35 -21.33
CA VAL A 18 -4.08 -3.51 -21.33
C VAL A 18 -3.63 -4.51 -20.24
N VAL A 19 -4.39 -4.60 -19.14
CA VAL A 19 -4.07 -5.36 -17.92
C VAL A 19 -4.10 -6.89 -18.14
N SER A 20 -4.98 -7.39 -19.02
CA SER A 20 -5.04 -8.81 -19.34
C SER A 20 -3.80 -9.30 -20.11
N LYS A 21 -3.12 -8.43 -20.88
CA LYS A 21 -2.05 -8.84 -21.79
C LYS A 21 -0.73 -9.18 -21.09
N PHE A 22 -0.39 -8.53 -19.99
CA PHE A 22 0.90 -8.77 -19.30
C PHE A 22 1.02 -10.22 -18.80
N PHE A 23 -0.08 -10.77 -18.28
CA PHE A 23 -0.17 -12.16 -17.85
C PHE A 23 -0.70 -13.11 -18.93
N SER A 24 -1.55 -12.66 -19.88
CA SER A 24 -2.04 -13.55 -20.96
C SER A 24 -1.02 -13.79 -22.07
N LEU A 25 -0.06 -12.89 -22.29
CA LEU A 25 1.05 -13.10 -23.25
C LEU A 25 2.15 -13.99 -22.67
N ASN A 26 2.17 -14.20 -21.35
CA ASN A 26 3.10 -15.10 -20.70
C ASN A 26 2.38 -16.41 -20.36
N LYS A 27 2.55 -17.42 -21.22
CA LYS A 27 2.23 -18.82 -20.90
C LYS A 27 3.02 -19.26 -19.66
N PHE A 28 2.48 -19.02 -18.47
CA PHE A 28 2.89 -19.65 -17.21
C PHE A 28 2.79 -21.19 -17.27
N SER A 29 2.22 -21.74 -18.34
CA SER A 29 2.04 -23.16 -18.61
C SER A 29 3.32 -23.96 -18.89
N GLN A 30 4.51 -23.37 -18.91
CA GLN A 30 5.75 -24.12 -19.23
C GLN A 30 6.63 -24.45 -18.02
N ILE A 31 6.36 -23.88 -16.85
CA ILE A 31 7.12 -24.18 -15.64
C ILE A 31 6.33 -25.19 -14.80
N LYS A 32 6.71 -26.48 -14.86
CA LYS A 32 6.03 -27.57 -14.11
C LYS A 32 5.89 -27.27 -12.61
N SER A 33 6.89 -26.62 -11.99
CA SER A 33 6.82 -26.23 -10.57
C SER A 33 5.78 -25.14 -10.28
N PHE A 34 5.52 -24.25 -11.25
CA PHE A 34 4.50 -23.21 -11.15
C PHE A 34 3.09 -23.75 -11.42
N GLN A 35 2.96 -24.75 -12.30
CA GLN A 35 1.68 -25.44 -12.53
C GLN A 35 1.20 -26.20 -11.29
N THR A 36 2.11 -26.81 -10.51
CA THR A 36 1.75 -27.49 -9.25
C THR A 36 1.30 -26.48 -8.18
N VAL A 37 1.96 -25.32 -8.12
CA VAL A 37 1.57 -24.22 -7.23
C VAL A 37 0.22 -23.62 -7.66
N GLN A 38 -0.01 -23.38 -8.96
CA GLN A 38 -1.31 -22.96 -9.47
C GLN A 38 -2.40 -24.01 -9.21
N LYS A 39 -2.16 -25.29 -9.49
CA LYS A 39 -3.15 -26.35 -9.26
C LYS A 39 -3.58 -26.43 -7.79
N ASN A 40 -2.65 -26.25 -6.84
CA ASN A 40 -2.97 -26.21 -5.41
C ASN A 40 -3.61 -24.89 -4.94
N LEU A 41 -3.34 -23.78 -5.63
CA LEU A 41 -3.96 -22.48 -5.35
C LEU A 41 -5.39 -22.38 -5.91
N PHE A 42 -5.66 -22.98 -7.07
CA PHE A 42 -6.94 -22.89 -7.76
C PHE A 42 -7.88 -24.08 -7.53
N SER A 43 -7.42 -25.20 -6.93
CA SER A 43 -8.27 -26.36 -6.61
C SER A 43 -9.28 -26.12 -5.48
N ASN A 44 -9.13 -25.03 -4.71
CA ASN A 44 -10.09 -24.62 -3.68
C ASN A 44 -11.24 -23.73 -4.23
N LEU A 45 -11.26 -23.43 -5.53
CA LEU A 45 -12.39 -22.76 -6.18
C LEU A 45 -13.44 -23.80 -6.60
N SER A 46 -14.33 -24.14 -5.67
CA SER A 46 -15.53 -24.91 -6.00
C SER A 46 -16.50 -24.05 -6.82
N THR A 47 -16.84 -24.55 -8.00
CA THR A 47 -17.83 -24.03 -8.94
C THR A 47 -19.18 -23.81 -8.25
N THR A 48 -19.62 -22.56 -8.10
CA THR A 48 -21.03 -22.25 -7.80
C THR A 48 -21.73 -21.80 -9.08
N ARG A 49 -22.76 -22.57 -9.43
CA ARG A 49 -23.66 -22.37 -10.56
C ARG A 49 -24.44 -21.06 -10.37
N SER A 50 -24.48 -20.26 -11.43
CA SER A 50 -25.29 -19.05 -11.56
C SER A 50 -26.77 -19.28 -11.27
N LEU A 51 -27.35 -18.47 -10.39
CA LEU A 51 -28.78 -18.17 -10.35
C LEU A 51 -28.95 -16.67 -10.63
N VAL A 52 -29.55 -16.38 -11.77
CA VAL A 52 -29.94 -15.03 -12.22
C VAL A 52 -31.19 -14.61 -11.44
N ASN A 53 -31.22 -13.39 -10.89
CA ASN A 53 -32.47 -12.69 -10.63
C ASN A 53 -32.34 -11.19 -10.91
N ASN A 54 -33.35 -10.64 -11.57
CA ASN A 54 -33.38 -9.31 -12.18
C ASN A 54 -33.94 -8.25 -11.21
N ASN A 55 -33.46 -7.02 -11.40
CA ASN A 55 -33.90 -5.74 -10.85
C ASN A 55 -33.51 -5.42 -9.40
N ASN A 56 -32.48 -4.58 -9.24
CA ASN A 56 -32.53 -3.40 -8.37
C ASN A 56 -31.35 -2.45 -8.63
N PHE A 57 -31.62 -1.15 -8.46
CA PHE A 57 -30.68 -0.05 -8.61
C PHE A 57 -29.41 -0.24 -7.77
N ILE A 58 -28.24 -0.10 -8.40
CA ILE A 58 -26.93 -0.16 -7.74
C ILE A 58 -26.59 1.24 -7.22
N LYS A 59 -26.53 1.40 -5.89
CA LYS A 59 -25.88 2.55 -5.24
C LYS A 59 -24.35 2.39 -5.37
N PRO A 60 -23.57 3.48 -5.48
CA PRO A 60 -22.12 3.39 -5.53
C PRO A 60 -21.58 2.82 -4.21
N GLY A 61 -21.11 1.57 -4.25
CA GLY A 61 -20.41 0.91 -3.16
C GLY A 61 -18.91 0.90 -3.41
N ILE A 62 -18.12 1.08 -2.35
CA ILE A 62 -16.66 0.87 -2.38
C ILE A 62 -16.41 -0.64 -2.45
N ILE A 63 -15.69 -1.09 -3.48
CA ILE A 63 -15.32 -2.49 -3.68
C ILE A 63 -14.07 -2.77 -2.83
N HIS A 64 -14.22 -3.53 -1.75
CA HIS A 64 -13.08 -4.11 -1.04
C HIS A 64 -12.73 -5.47 -1.65
N PHE A 65 -11.47 -5.63 -2.04
CA PHE A 65 -10.95 -6.91 -2.49
C PHE A 65 -10.58 -7.76 -1.28
N LYS A 66 -11.42 -8.76 -0.98
CA LYS A 66 -11.07 -9.88 -0.10
C LYS A 66 -11.34 -11.18 -0.86
N ASN A 67 -10.30 -11.98 -1.06
CA ASN A 67 -10.34 -13.38 -1.53
C ASN A 67 -11.04 -13.64 -2.89
N HIS A 68 -10.90 -12.78 -3.90
CA HIS A 68 -11.42 -13.00 -5.26
C HIS A 68 -12.91 -13.38 -5.38
N LEU A 69 -13.72 -13.13 -4.35
CA LEU A 69 -15.18 -13.26 -4.37
C LEU A 69 -15.78 -11.94 -3.91
N ALA A 70 -16.59 -11.33 -4.77
CA ALA A 70 -17.36 -10.14 -4.45
C ALA A 70 -18.40 -10.47 -3.37
N THR A 71 -18.04 -10.32 -2.09
CA THR A 71 -19.03 -10.23 -1.02
C THR A 71 -19.29 -8.76 -0.73
N VAL A 72 -20.51 -8.33 -1.04
CA VAL A 72 -21.11 -7.11 -0.47
C VAL A 72 -21.13 -7.34 1.04
N ALA A 73 -20.14 -6.83 1.75
CA ALA A 73 -20.31 -6.59 3.18
C ALA A 73 -21.38 -5.52 3.27
N ASP A 74 -22.46 -5.80 4.01
CA ASP A 74 -23.49 -4.81 4.31
C ASP A 74 -22.79 -3.53 4.73
N THR A 75 -23.00 -2.48 3.93
CA THR A 75 -22.36 -1.18 4.14
C THR A 75 -22.58 -0.77 5.59
N PRO A 76 -21.50 -0.49 6.35
CA PRO A 76 -21.66 0.00 7.71
C PRO A 76 -22.52 1.27 7.70
N SER A 77 -23.30 1.41 8.77
CA SER A 77 -24.22 2.51 9.07
C SER A 77 -23.66 3.89 8.69
N SER A 78 -24.56 4.83 8.38
CA SER A 78 -24.36 6.10 7.65
C SER A 78 -23.27 7.07 8.14
N ASP A 79 -22.57 6.76 9.24
CA ASP A 79 -21.43 7.55 9.73
C ASP A 79 -20.07 7.02 9.27
N GLY A 80 -20.03 5.84 8.62
CA GLY A 80 -18.95 5.37 7.75
C GLY A 80 -17.56 5.14 8.38
N LYS A 81 -17.38 5.33 9.69
CA LYS A 81 -16.10 5.08 10.38
C LYS A 81 -16.06 3.66 10.96
N LEU A 82 -15.07 2.88 10.54
CA LEU A 82 -14.74 1.58 11.14
C LEU A 82 -14.28 1.76 12.59
N SER A 83 -14.67 0.86 13.48
CA SER A 83 -14.15 0.86 14.84
C SER A 83 -12.66 0.48 14.87
N ILE A 84 -11.94 0.84 15.94
CA ILE A 84 -10.53 0.47 16.10
C ILE A 84 -10.38 -1.06 16.13
N GLU A 85 -11.32 -1.78 16.74
CA GLU A 85 -11.33 -3.24 16.78
C GLU A 85 -11.54 -3.85 15.39
N GLU A 86 -12.38 -3.25 14.56
CA GLU A 86 -12.58 -3.66 13.17
C GLU A 86 -11.32 -3.42 12.33
N LEU A 87 -10.65 -2.28 12.51
CA LEU A 87 -9.38 -1.97 11.87
C LEU A 87 -8.27 -2.93 12.31
N ASP A 88 -8.17 -3.23 13.61
CA ASP A 88 -7.18 -4.19 14.13
C ASP A 88 -7.42 -5.60 13.56
N LYS A 89 -8.69 -6.03 13.44
CA LYS A 89 -9.06 -7.30 12.77
C LYS A 89 -8.73 -7.28 11.27
N LEU A 90 -9.03 -6.17 10.58
CA LEU A 90 -8.73 -6.01 9.17
C LEU A 90 -7.22 -6.09 8.93
N PHE A 91 -6.45 -5.32 9.69
CA PHE A 91 -4.98 -5.33 9.65
C PHE A 91 -4.39 -6.71 9.95
N ALA A 92 -4.90 -7.43 10.95
CA ALA A 92 -4.47 -8.79 11.24
C ALA A 92 -4.76 -9.75 10.07
N SER A 93 -5.95 -9.63 9.47
CA SER A 93 -6.34 -10.46 8.32
C SER A 93 -5.52 -10.15 7.07
N GLU A 94 -5.23 -8.88 6.81
CA GLU A 94 -4.36 -8.46 5.71
C GLU A 94 -2.94 -8.96 5.96
N LYS A 95 -2.41 -8.77 7.16
CA LYS A 95 -1.06 -9.24 7.53
C LYS A 95 -0.90 -10.75 7.30
N GLU A 96 -1.87 -11.56 7.71
CA GLU A 96 -1.83 -13.00 7.46
C GLU A 96 -1.98 -13.31 5.97
N PHE A 97 -2.90 -12.64 5.27
CA PHE A 97 -3.04 -12.77 3.81
C PHE A 97 -1.72 -12.47 3.08
N TYR A 98 -1.04 -11.37 3.42
CA TYR A 98 0.27 -10.99 2.87
C TYR A 98 1.33 -12.06 3.17
N ARG A 99 1.27 -12.70 4.34
CA ARG A 99 2.20 -13.76 4.73
C ARG A 99 1.97 -15.04 3.93
N THR A 100 0.71 -15.47 3.79
CA THR A 100 0.34 -16.71 3.10
C THR A 100 0.42 -16.58 1.58
N ASN A 101 0.03 -15.42 1.04
CA ASN A 101 -0.04 -15.13 -0.40
C ASN A 101 1.13 -14.28 -0.87
N PHE A 102 2.23 -14.30 -0.13
CA PHE A 102 3.36 -13.41 -0.33
C PHE A 102 3.84 -13.35 -1.79
N LEU A 103 3.92 -14.49 -2.48
CA LEU A 103 4.29 -14.53 -3.91
C LEU A 103 3.25 -13.84 -4.80
N GLN A 104 1.97 -14.09 -4.57
CA GLN A 104 0.88 -13.49 -5.34
C GLN A 104 0.81 -11.99 -5.11
N VAL A 105 0.86 -11.54 -3.86
CA VAL A 105 0.80 -10.11 -3.54
C VAL A 105 2.01 -9.36 -4.07
N ASN A 106 3.16 -10.02 -4.16
CA ASN A 106 4.33 -9.42 -4.81
C ASN A 106 4.17 -9.31 -6.32
N LEU A 107 3.50 -10.26 -6.96
CA LEU A 107 3.15 -10.14 -8.37
C LEU A 107 2.15 -9.00 -8.59
N GLU A 108 1.17 -8.82 -7.70
CA GLU A 108 0.24 -7.68 -7.72
C GLU A 108 0.94 -6.34 -7.46
N LEU A 109 1.97 -6.31 -6.61
CA LEU A 109 2.84 -5.13 -6.46
C LEU A 109 3.63 -4.80 -7.73
N LEU A 110 4.01 -5.82 -8.51
CA LEU A 110 4.54 -5.61 -9.86
C LEU A 110 3.49 -5.06 -10.81
N GLU A 111 2.21 -5.36 -10.59
CA GLU A 111 1.10 -4.76 -11.35
C GLU A 111 0.99 -3.26 -11.12
N ALA A 112 1.09 -2.79 -9.87
CA ALA A 112 1.13 -1.36 -9.57
C ALA A 112 2.32 -0.65 -10.26
N CYS A 113 3.39 -1.40 -10.50
CA CYS A 113 4.58 -0.93 -11.21
C CYS A 113 4.54 -1.18 -12.72
N VAL A 114 3.44 -1.71 -13.29
CA VAL A 114 3.27 -1.98 -14.72
C VAL A 114 3.63 -0.80 -15.61
N PRO A 115 3.31 0.47 -15.26
CA PRO A 115 3.70 1.59 -16.10
C PRO A 115 5.22 1.69 -16.36
N PHE A 116 6.06 1.18 -15.45
CA PHE A 116 7.53 1.16 -15.64
C PHE A 116 8.01 0.02 -16.54
N PHE A 117 7.19 -1.01 -16.71
CA PHE A 117 7.52 -2.23 -17.44
C PHE A 117 6.69 -2.40 -18.71
N GLU A 118 6.07 -1.32 -19.21
CA GLU A 118 5.28 -1.36 -20.43
C GLU A 118 6.13 -1.86 -21.62
N GLY A 119 5.63 -2.90 -22.30
CA GLY A 119 6.34 -3.56 -23.41
C GLY A 119 7.49 -4.48 -23.02
N MET A 120 7.73 -4.70 -21.71
CA MET A 120 8.78 -5.59 -21.21
C MET A 120 8.21 -6.94 -20.77
N THR A 121 8.99 -8.01 -20.93
CA THR A 121 8.64 -9.31 -20.33
C THR A 121 8.97 -9.32 -18.84
N TRP A 122 8.24 -10.08 -18.02
CA TRP A 122 8.56 -10.15 -16.59
C TRP A 122 9.97 -10.74 -16.37
N GLN A 123 10.44 -11.63 -17.26
CA GLN A 123 11.77 -12.23 -17.22
C GLN A 123 12.88 -11.19 -17.36
N ASP A 124 12.65 -10.15 -18.16
CA ASP A 124 13.59 -9.04 -18.33
C ASP A 124 13.47 -8.07 -17.16
N ALA A 125 12.25 -7.79 -16.69
CA ALA A 125 12.01 -6.93 -15.54
C ALA A 125 12.74 -7.44 -14.29
N ILE A 126 12.67 -8.74 -13.98
CA ILE A 126 13.35 -9.30 -12.81
C ILE A 126 14.89 -9.22 -12.89
N LYS A 127 15.47 -9.07 -14.08
CA LYS A 127 16.93 -8.93 -14.26
C LYS A 127 17.42 -7.51 -14.04
N MET A 128 16.53 -6.53 -13.96
CA MET A 128 16.89 -5.13 -13.81
C MET A 128 17.58 -4.87 -12.47
N ASP A 129 18.65 -4.09 -12.51
CA ASP A 129 19.26 -3.52 -11.32
C ASP A 129 18.60 -2.18 -10.93
N SER A 130 19.11 -1.54 -9.88
CA SER A 130 18.54 -0.28 -9.41
C SER A 130 18.72 0.88 -10.41
N ASN A 131 19.76 0.86 -11.23
CA ASN A 131 20.00 1.94 -12.19
C ASN A 131 19.07 1.80 -13.38
N ALA A 132 18.92 0.58 -13.90
CA ALA A 132 17.97 0.26 -14.95
C ALA A 132 16.52 0.58 -14.54
N LEU A 133 16.13 0.30 -13.28
CA LEU A 133 14.82 0.70 -12.76
C LEU A 133 14.65 2.22 -12.71
N LYS A 134 15.71 2.96 -12.35
CA LYS A 134 15.70 4.42 -12.35
C LYS A 134 15.53 4.98 -13.76
N GLU A 135 16.25 4.42 -14.75
CA GLU A 135 16.13 4.80 -16.16
C GLU A 135 14.73 4.53 -16.73
N LYS A 136 14.00 3.56 -16.17
CA LYS A 136 12.57 3.33 -16.48
C LYS A 136 11.61 4.30 -15.79
N GLY A 137 12.12 5.26 -15.03
CA GLY A 137 11.33 6.29 -14.37
C GLY A 137 10.80 5.89 -12.99
N CYS A 138 11.25 4.77 -12.41
CA CYS A 138 11.00 4.47 -10.99
C CYS A 138 11.98 5.30 -10.17
N GLU A 139 11.65 6.56 -9.87
CA GLU A 139 12.58 7.50 -9.24
C GLU A 139 12.78 7.22 -7.75
N SER A 140 11.79 6.63 -7.07
CA SER A 140 11.91 6.33 -5.63
C SER A 140 12.89 5.21 -5.34
N PHE A 141 13.94 5.51 -4.57
CA PHE A 141 14.91 4.51 -4.10
C PHE A 141 14.23 3.37 -3.32
N PHE A 142 13.23 3.69 -2.48
CA PHE A 142 12.53 2.69 -1.67
C PHE A 142 11.70 1.74 -2.54
N VAL A 143 11.03 2.27 -3.56
CA VAL A 143 10.28 1.46 -4.53
C VAL A 143 11.23 0.56 -5.31
N ARG A 144 12.34 1.11 -5.85
CA ARG A 144 13.37 0.31 -6.54
C ARG A 144 13.94 -0.79 -5.67
N SER A 145 14.30 -0.46 -4.43
CA SER A 145 14.88 -1.43 -3.48
C SER A 145 13.89 -2.54 -3.17
N ARG A 146 12.61 -2.19 -3.00
CA ARG A 146 11.53 -3.15 -2.78
C ARG A 146 11.31 -4.04 -4.00
N LEU A 147 11.27 -3.46 -5.20
CA LEU A 147 11.16 -4.20 -6.47
C LEU A 147 12.28 -5.22 -6.62
N ARG A 148 13.52 -4.80 -6.39
CA ARG A 148 14.68 -5.69 -6.44
C ARG A 148 14.59 -6.84 -5.45
N ARG A 149 14.17 -6.55 -4.22
CA ARG A 149 13.90 -7.60 -3.23
C ARG A 149 12.88 -8.61 -3.77
N HIS A 150 11.78 -8.15 -4.34
CA HIS A 150 10.79 -9.04 -4.94
C HIS A 150 11.35 -9.84 -6.12
N PHE A 151 12.16 -9.22 -6.98
CA PHE A 151 12.83 -9.89 -8.08
C PHE A 151 13.77 -11.00 -7.59
N ASP A 152 14.57 -10.74 -6.57
CA ASP A 152 15.48 -11.73 -5.99
C ASP A 152 14.71 -12.90 -5.37
N MET A 153 13.57 -12.63 -4.73
CA MET A 153 12.70 -13.68 -4.21
C MET A 153 12.11 -14.55 -5.31
N VAL A 154 11.64 -13.94 -6.41
CA VAL A 154 11.13 -14.66 -7.58
C VAL A 154 12.23 -15.50 -8.22
N LYS A 155 13.46 -14.96 -8.37
CA LYS A 155 14.62 -15.71 -8.88
C LYS A 155 14.93 -16.93 -8.03
N CYS A 156 15.07 -16.75 -6.71
CA CYS A 156 15.30 -17.87 -5.79
C CYS A 156 14.23 -18.95 -5.96
N LYS A 157 12.95 -18.56 -6.06
CA LYS A 157 11.84 -19.50 -6.21
C LYS A 157 11.89 -20.27 -7.53
N ILE A 158 12.22 -19.60 -8.63
CA ILE A 158 12.37 -20.22 -9.97
C ILE A 158 13.53 -21.23 -9.97
N GLU A 159 14.62 -20.89 -9.29
CA GLU A 159 15.83 -21.72 -9.18
C GLU A 159 15.69 -22.85 -8.15
N GLY A 160 14.57 -22.92 -7.42
CA GLY A 160 14.37 -23.89 -6.35
C GLY A 160 15.24 -23.64 -5.10
N ARG A 161 15.75 -22.41 -4.93
CA ARG A 161 16.52 -21.98 -3.77
C ARG A 161 15.61 -21.36 -2.71
N GLU A 162 15.94 -21.58 -1.44
CA GLU A 162 15.32 -20.86 -0.35
C GLU A 162 15.84 -19.42 -0.32
N HIS A 163 14.94 -18.44 -0.31
CA HIS A 163 15.34 -17.05 -0.18
C HIS A 163 15.76 -16.78 1.26
N ASN A 164 17.03 -16.45 1.48
CA ASN A 164 17.50 -16.01 2.78
C ASN A 164 17.32 -14.48 2.91
N PRO A 165 16.32 -14.00 3.67
CA PRO A 165 16.11 -12.57 3.83
C PRO A 165 17.28 -11.88 4.56
N ALA A 166 18.10 -12.62 5.32
CA ALA A 166 19.26 -12.11 6.04
C ALA A 166 20.55 -12.06 5.19
N SER A 167 20.68 -12.91 4.16
CA SER A 167 21.84 -12.85 3.25
C SER A 167 21.73 -11.73 2.23
N SER A 168 20.54 -11.17 2.09
CA SER A 168 20.33 -10.00 1.30
C SER A 168 20.97 -8.85 2.09
N GLU A 169 22.19 -8.46 1.72
CA GLU A 169 22.97 -7.34 2.29
C GLU A 169 22.27 -5.98 2.15
N TRP A 170 20.95 -5.97 1.96
CA TRP A 170 20.06 -4.83 2.00
C TRP A 170 19.89 -4.34 3.43
N LYS A 171 20.98 -3.90 4.05
CA LYS A 171 20.84 -2.85 5.05
C LYS A 171 20.26 -1.68 4.28
N GLU A 172 18.97 -1.37 4.47
CA GLU A 172 18.44 -0.08 4.07
C GLU A 172 19.45 0.93 4.63
N HIS A 173 20.25 1.56 3.77
CA HIS A 173 21.12 2.64 4.18
C HIS A 173 20.18 3.79 4.50
N ILE A 174 19.60 3.77 5.72
CA ILE A 174 18.81 4.85 6.32
C ILE A 174 19.73 6.07 6.59
N GLY A 175 20.96 6.05 6.07
CA GLY A 175 22.12 6.71 6.62
C GLY A 175 22.40 8.11 6.12
N GLU A 176 21.84 8.56 5.00
CA GLU A 176 22.12 9.92 4.54
C GLU A 176 20.83 10.67 4.30
N GLU A 177 20.50 11.56 5.25
CA GLU A 177 19.49 12.62 5.11
C GLU A 177 19.77 13.56 3.92
N ASN A 178 20.89 13.36 3.20
CA ASN A 178 21.34 14.11 2.04
C ASN A 178 21.19 13.38 0.71
N ALA A 179 20.85 12.08 0.68
CA ALA A 179 20.45 11.46 -0.57
C ALA A 179 19.12 12.10 -0.95
N GLU A 180 19.12 12.94 -1.99
CA GLU A 180 17.91 13.58 -2.53
C GLU A 180 16.79 12.55 -2.60
N ALA A 181 15.87 12.59 -1.64
CA ALA A 181 14.80 11.63 -1.55
C ALA A 181 13.84 11.96 -2.69
N THR A 182 14.03 11.27 -3.80
CA THR A 182 13.14 11.33 -4.95
C THR A 182 11.90 10.50 -4.64
N PHE A 183 10.72 11.09 -4.83
CA PHE A 183 9.45 10.40 -4.71
C PHE A 183 8.71 10.46 -6.04
N ASP A 184 8.09 9.34 -6.41
CA ASP A 184 7.26 9.26 -7.61
C ASP A 184 5.89 9.88 -7.34
N VAL A 185 5.64 11.06 -7.92
CA VAL A 185 4.37 11.80 -7.76
C VAL A 185 3.17 10.96 -8.20
N LYS A 186 3.37 10.04 -9.14
CA LYS A 186 2.35 9.10 -9.63
C LYS A 186 1.83 8.15 -8.54
N LEU A 187 2.58 7.92 -7.47
CA LEU A 187 2.20 7.03 -6.37
C LEU A 187 1.37 7.73 -5.29
N LEU A 188 1.17 9.05 -5.39
CA LEU A 188 0.45 9.80 -4.36
C LEU A 188 -1.06 9.54 -4.35
N ASP A 189 -1.62 9.14 -5.50
CA ASP A 189 -3.06 8.86 -5.63
C ASP A 189 -3.44 7.50 -5.04
N ASP A 190 -2.50 6.56 -4.98
CA ASP A 190 -2.69 5.25 -4.35
C ASP A 190 -2.03 5.20 -2.97
N LEU A 191 -2.84 5.23 -1.92
CA LEU A 191 -2.37 5.37 -0.55
C LEU A 191 -1.40 4.25 -0.09
N PRO A 192 -1.67 2.96 -0.35
CA PRO A 192 -0.69 1.89 -0.10
C PRO A 192 0.64 2.12 -0.82
N SER A 193 0.62 2.48 -2.11
CA SER A 193 1.83 2.75 -2.90
C SER A 193 2.60 3.96 -2.36
N PHE A 194 1.90 5.04 -2.01
CA PHE A 194 2.50 6.20 -1.34
C PHE A 194 3.25 5.78 -0.07
N LEU A 195 2.59 5.06 0.84
CA LEU A 195 3.22 4.63 2.09
C LEU A 195 4.37 3.64 1.85
N HIS A 196 4.32 2.81 0.81
CA HIS A 196 5.44 1.97 0.42
C HIS A 196 6.62 2.78 -0.13
N SER A 197 6.36 3.89 -0.82
CA SER A 197 7.40 4.81 -1.31
C SER A 197 8.16 5.51 -0.17
N LEU A 198 7.59 5.58 1.03
CA LEU A 198 8.25 6.10 2.22
C LEU A 198 9.27 5.10 2.83
N GLY A 199 9.23 3.83 2.43
CA GLY A 199 10.08 2.74 2.93
C GLY A 199 9.63 2.15 4.28
N GLY A 200 10.46 1.29 4.90
CA GLY A 200 10.21 0.78 6.26
C GLY A 200 8.93 -0.06 6.42
N SER A 201 8.42 -0.62 5.33
CA SER A 201 7.16 -1.39 5.26
C SER A 201 5.91 -0.62 5.72
N LEU A 202 5.91 0.72 5.63
CA LEU A 202 4.79 1.53 6.13
C LEU A 202 3.46 1.30 5.39
N GLY A 203 3.47 0.79 4.16
CA GLY A 203 2.23 0.51 3.42
C GLY A 203 1.32 -0.53 4.05
N ILE A 204 1.79 -1.37 4.97
CA ILE A 204 0.90 -2.27 5.73
C ILE A 204 -0.09 -1.51 6.62
N PHE A 205 0.20 -0.24 6.95
CA PHE A 205 -0.66 0.58 7.79
C PHE A 205 -1.72 1.35 6.98
N ALA A 206 -1.80 1.15 5.66
CA ALA A 206 -2.72 1.89 4.79
C ALA A 206 -4.19 1.81 5.26
N ALA A 207 -4.62 0.66 5.78
CA ALA A 207 -5.98 0.46 6.28
C ALA A 207 -6.37 1.43 7.41
N TYR A 208 -5.42 1.80 8.28
CA TYR A 208 -5.67 2.76 9.38
C TYR A 208 -5.92 4.19 8.90
N PHE A 209 -5.59 4.49 7.64
CA PHE A 209 -5.78 5.80 7.02
C PHE A 209 -6.99 5.84 6.10
N HIS A 210 -7.97 4.95 6.30
CA HIS A 210 -9.19 4.93 5.50
C HIS A 210 -9.87 6.31 5.47
N GLY A 211 -10.19 6.76 4.26
CA GLY A 211 -10.81 8.07 4.02
C GLY A 211 -9.87 9.28 4.19
N LYS A 212 -8.57 9.07 4.45
CA LYS A 212 -7.57 10.14 4.52
C LYS A 212 -6.77 10.23 3.23
N THR A 213 -6.55 11.45 2.77
CA THR A 213 -5.63 11.78 1.69
C THR A 213 -4.19 11.78 2.20
N TRP A 214 -3.21 11.60 1.30
CA TRP A 214 -1.79 11.69 1.68
C TRP A 214 -1.44 13.05 2.30
N LYS A 215 -2.09 14.14 1.87
CA LYS A 215 -1.87 15.50 2.40
C LYS A 215 -2.27 15.60 3.87
N GLU A 216 -3.40 15.00 4.25
CA GLU A 216 -3.84 14.94 5.64
C GLU A 216 -2.88 14.08 6.47
N ILE A 217 -2.44 12.93 5.94
CA ILE A 217 -1.51 12.02 6.63
C ILE A 217 -0.17 12.70 6.95
N VAL A 218 0.36 13.50 6.01
CA VAL A 218 1.60 14.26 6.20
C VAL A 218 1.48 15.31 7.31
N ARG A 219 0.26 15.77 7.60
CA ARG A 219 -0.03 16.73 8.69
C ARG A 219 -0.30 16.06 10.03
N MET A 220 -0.47 14.74 10.08
CA MET A 220 -0.83 14.05 11.31
C MET A 220 0.27 14.09 12.38
N THR A 221 -0.18 14.27 13.62
CA THR A 221 0.62 14.32 14.84
C THR A 221 0.72 12.95 15.52
N ASP A 222 1.62 12.80 16.50
CA ASP A 222 1.75 11.54 17.25
C ASP A 222 0.45 11.13 17.97
N PRO A 223 -0.29 12.05 18.62
CA PRO A 223 -1.61 11.76 19.18
C PRO A 223 -2.61 11.26 18.15
N GLU A 224 -2.69 11.89 16.97
CA GLU A 224 -3.63 11.47 15.92
C GLU A 224 -3.30 10.09 15.36
N PHE A 225 -2.02 9.75 15.16
CA PHE A 225 -1.62 8.37 14.79
C PHE A 225 -2.04 7.36 15.87
N LYS A 226 -1.96 7.73 17.14
CA LYS A 226 -2.39 6.88 18.26
C LYS A 226 -3.91 6.73 18.26
N GLU A 227 -4.66 7.80 17.99
CA GLU A 227 -6.12 7.82 17.92
C GLU A 227 -6.66 6.90 16.81
N ILE A 228 -6.02 6.89 15.64
CA ILE A 228 -6.40 5.98 14.53
C ILE A 228 -5.95 4.53 14.75
N GLY A 229 -5.37 4.18 15.89
CA GLY A 229 -5.03 2.79 16.24
C GLY A 229 -3.56 2.39 16.07
N ILE A 230 -2.68 3.27 15.59
CA ILE A 230 -1.23 2.97 15.48
C ILE A 230 -0.55 3.15 16.85
N LYS A 231 -0.72 2.15 17.73
CA LYS A 231 -0.32 2.20 19.14
C LYS A 231 1.20 2.09 19.40
N GLY A 232 1.97 1.54 18.47
CA GLY A 232 3.42 1.35 18.63
C GLY A 232 4.23 2.66 18.56
N ARG A 233 4.87 3.06 19.67
CA ARG A 233 5.70 4.29 19.74
C ARG A 233 6.84 4.29 18.70
N SER A 234 7.53 3.16 18.53
CA SER A 234 8.62 3.02 17.56
C SER A 234 8.13 3.17 16.12
N VAL A 235 6.99 2.55 15.80
CA VAL A 235 6.32 2.65 14.49
C VAL A 235 5.92 4.10 14.20
N ARG A 236 5.22 4.77 15.13
CA ARG A 236 4.84 6.18 14.97
C ARG A 236 6.04 7.09 14.78
N ARG A 237 7.12 6.90 15.57
CA ARG A 237 8.36 7.67 15.41
C ARG A 237 8.99 7.46 14.03
N SER A 238 9.06 6.23 13.56
CA SER A 238 9.57 5.89 12.22
C SER A 238 8.73 6.54 11.11
N MET A 239 7.41 6.43 11.22
CA MET A 239 6.46 7.00 10.25
C MET A 239 6.59 8.53 10.19
N ARG A 240 6.60 9.23 11.33
CA ARG A 240 6.83 10.68 11.39
C ARG A 240 8.17 11.09 10.79
N LYS A 241 9.25 10.36 11.08
CA LYS A 241 10.56 10.64 10.48
C LYS A 241 10.48 10.63 8.95
N ARG A 242 9.87 9.59 8.38
CA ARG A 242 9.75 9.42 6.92
C ARG A 242 8.79 10.44 6.30
N LEU A 243 7.67 10.75 6.95
CA LEU A 243 6.74 11.78 6.51
C LEU A 243 7.36 13.18 6.52
N ARG A 244 8.25 13.51 7.46
CA ARG A 244 8.99 14.78 7.44
C ARG A 244 9.91 14.92 6.24
N VAL A 245 10.62 13.83 5.87
CA VAL A 245 11.45 13.81 4.65
C VAL A 245 10.58 14.05 3.42
N PHE A 246 9.45 13.33 3.34
CA PHE A 246 8.49 13.54 2.25
C PHE A 246 7.88 14.94 2.24
N LYS A 247 7.55 15.53 3.40
CA LYS A 247 7.05 16.91 3.52
C LYS A 247 8.02 17.90 2.89
N LYS A 248 9.33 17.80 3.22
CA LYS A 248 10.37 18.65 2.64
C LYS A 248 10.41 18.53 1.11
N PHE A 249 10.31 17.31 0.58
CA PHE A 249 10.19 17.07 -0.86
C PHE A 249 8.91 17.68 -1.46
N ALA A 250 7.77 17.49 -0.81
CA ALA A 250 6.49 17.98 -1.31
C ALA A 250 6.44 19.52 -1.34
N VAL A 251 7.03 20.18 -0.34
CA VAL A 251 7.20 21.64 -0.30
C VAL A 251 8.14 22.10 -1.43
N SER A 252 9.30 21.46 -1.62
CA SER A 252 10.26 21.86 -2.68
C SER A 252 9.71 21.67 -4.10
N LYS A 253 8.73 20.78 -4.27
CA LYS A 253 8.00 20.56 -5.52
C LYS A 253 6.71 21.38 -5.65
N GLY A 254 6.36 22.21 -4.66
CA GLY A 254 5.14 23.01 -4.66
C GLY A 254 3.84 22.20 -4.59
N LEU A 255 3.90 20.96 -4.09
CA LEU A 255 2.73 20.08 -3.96
C LEU A 255 1.87 20.42 -2.73
N ILE A 256 2.50 21.01 -1.71
CA ILE A 256 1.89 21.53 -0.49
C ILE A 256 2.60 22.82 -0.08
N GLU A 257 1.86 23.69 0.60
CA GLU A 257 2.45 24.82 1.30
C GLU A 257 3.25 24.34 2.51
N ASP A 258 4.32 25.07 2.85
CA ASP A 258 5.03 24.80 4.09
C ASP A 258 4.15 25.18 5.28
N PHE A 259 4.08 24.29 6.26
CA PHE A 259 3.35 24.50 7.50
C PHE A 259 4.28 24.21 8.67
N PRO A 260 4.20 24.95 9.78
CA PRO A 260 5.06 24.70 10.92
C PRO A 260 4.86 23.27 11.42
N ASP A 261 5.95 22.60 11.79
CA ASP A 261 5.83 21.36 12.53
C ASP A 261 5.08 21.63 13.84
N PRO A 262 4.17 20.74 14.27
CA PRO A 262 3.49 20.91 15.55
C PRO A 262 4.55 21.04 16.64
N GLU A 263 4.40 22.06 17.47
CA GLU A 263 5.32 22.24 18.59
C GLU A 263 5.39 20.93 19.38
N PRO A 264 6.60 20.52 19.81
CA PRO A 264 6.71 19.35 20.67
C PRO A 264 5.76 19.57 21.85
N PRO A 265 5.00 18.54 22.27
CA PRO A 265 4.10 18.69 23.40
C PRO A 265 4.93 19.27 24.55
N THR A 266 4.54 20.45 25.03
CA THR A 266 5.16 21.04 26.21
C THR A 266 5.15 19.94 27.24
N PRO A 267 6.30 19.56 27.84
CA PRO A 267 6.31 18.53 28.86
C PRO A 267 5.22 18.93 29.84
N GLU A 268 4.16 18.11 29.92
CA GLU A 268 3.10 18.34 30.89
C GLU A 268 3.84 18.59 32.18
N VAL A 269 3.70 19.80 32.74
CA VAL A 269 4.32 20.14 34.00
C VAL A 269 3.83 19.04 34.90
N GLU A 270 4.69 18.06 35.18
CA GLU A 270 4.38 16.98 36.09
C GLU A 270 4.07 17.73 37.35
N THR A 271 2.77 17.92 37.63
CA THR A 271 2.31 18.42 38.90
C THR A 271 2.82 17.36 39.83
N VAL A 272 4.00 17.63 40.39
CA VAL A 272 4.65 16.84 41.42
C VAL A 272 3.57 16.76 42.47
N LYS A 273 2.81 15.66 42.45
CA LYS A 273 1.96 15.29 43.57
C LYS A 273 2.98 15.01 44.64
N ALA A 274 3.34 16.05 45.39
CA ALA A 274 4.11 15.95 46.60
C ALA A 274 3.29 15.01 47.50
N GLN A 275 3.60 13.72 47.42
CA GLN A 275 3.22 12.78 48.44
C GLN A 275 4.03 13.23 49.66
N ALA A 276 3.40 14.06 50.49
CA ALA A 276 3.83 14.30 51.84
C ALA A 276 3.82 12.94 52.55
N GLN A 277 4.94 12.23 52.51
CA GLN A 277 5.19 11.09 53.38
C GLN A 277 5.35 11.68 54.79
N SER A 278 4.24 11.74 55.52
CA SER A 278 4.26 12.00 56.96
C SER A 278 4.91 10.79 57.64
N TYR A 279 6.19 10.91 57.97
CA TYR A 279 6.84 10.01 58.90
C TYR A 279 6.33 10.34 60.30
N SER A 280 5.54 9.45 60.90
CA SER A 280 5.27 9.48 62.33
C SER A 280 6.48 8.94 63.07
N ILE A 281 6.99 9.72 64.03
CA ILE A 281 8.02 9.34 65.01
C ILE A 281 7.35 8.65 66.18
#